data_AF-A0A7C0VG40-F1
#
_entry.id   AF-A0A7C0VG40-F1
#
_cell.length_a   1.000
_cell.length_b   1.000
_cell.length_c   1.000
_cell.angle_alpha   90.00
_cell.angle_beta   90.00
_cell.angle_gamma   90.00
#
_symmetry.space_group_name_H-M   'P 1'
#
loop_
_entity.id
_entity.type
_entity.pdbx_description
1 polymer ?
#
loop_
_entity_poly.entity_id
_entity_poly.type
_entity_poly.pdbx_seq_one_letter_code
_entity_poly.pdbx_strand_id
1 'polypeptide(L)'
;MKFFSSFKLNKTFALIIILFYLASYFSACSSPTKDSSSQSVPPQPQAISYGQPPEFMEVFSPPGNDYADPSLYAKEKEISWADLPPAILSQVQPIISAPQKIIFRKQIQEEKEHWSFELFLNEDDYLGFEYQPEGKLIQIFSYVNEKTEEPGAIFYQGNLQPISLPALPSGVKQKISQLSIFGHPQAAWQAKGRYGQRYLVSFISPQEETVFSLGEKGFVFSAGPRQAMLQPALPYKQDSLAEIEKNLAPFKDKYNLNQILNEIKSQAEQVSIKSSPAFRFAVMGDSRSNLKVFQYILQSINRWQPDFVINTGDLTYNGYAEEMNNYLFSTLDKFAPFPFIPVIGNHDCRRGSQAYH
;
A
#
# COMPACT_ATOMS: atom_id res chain seq x y z
N MET A 1 7.87 62.64 -20.38
CA MET A 1 9.22 62.85 -19.80
C MET A 1 9.53 61.58 -18.99
N LYS A 2 10.40 60.63 -19.41
CA LYS A 2 11.88 60.62 -19.36
C LYS A 2 12.39 61.00 -17.94
N PHE A 3 13.10 60.19 -17.14
CA PHE A 3 14.23 59.26 -17.39
C PHE A 3 14.46 58.20 -16.26
N PHE A 4 14.78 56.95 -16.66
CA PHE A 4 15.86 55.98 -16.26
C PHE A 4 16.34 55.83 -14.78
N SER A 5 16.68 54.63 -14.30
CA SER A 5 17.87 53.88 -14.78
C SER A 5 17.88 52.35 -14.61
N SER A 6 18.52 51.73 -15.60
CA SER A 6 18.86 50.32 -15.76
C SER A 6 20.05 49.91 -14.88
N PHE A 7 19.91 48.84 -14.10
CA PHE A 7 21.03 48.17 -13.47
C PHE A 7 21.77 47.30 -14.51
N LYS A 8 22.99 47.69 -14.87
CA LYS A 8 23.93 46.83 -15.63
C LYS A 8 24.84 46.13 -14.63
N LEU A 9 24.69 44.81 -14.51
CA LEU A 9 25.61 43.98 -13.76
C LEU A 9 26.97 43.97 -14.49
N ASN A 10 28.01 44.40 -13.79
CA ASN A 10 29.36 44.54 -14.34
C ASN A 10 29.96 43.14 -14.58
N LYS A 11 30.39 42.84 -15.81
CA LYS A 11 30.93 41.52 -16.20
C LYS A 11 32.16 41.10 -15.37
N THR A 12 32.85 42.07 -14.77
CA THR A 12 33.98 41.84 -13.85
C THR A 12 33.55 41.23 -12.51
N PHE A 13 32.34 41.51 -12.03
CA PHE A 13 31.83 40.95 -10.77
C PHE A 13 31.35 39.49 -10.91
N ALA A 14 30.79 39.13 -12.07
CA ALA A 14 30.39 37.75 -12.36
C ALA A 14 31.59 36.80 -12.48
N LEU A 15 32.74 37.29 -12.96
CA LEU A 15 33.96 36.50 -13.10
C LEU A 15 34.63 36.18 -11.73
N ILE A 16 34.54 37.10 -10.77
CA ILE A 16 35.12 36.92 -9.42
C ILE A 16 34.36 35.85 -8.62
N ILE A 17 33.02 35.78 -8.78
CA ILE A 17 32.19 34.77 -8.10
C ILE A 17 32.48 33.35 -8.64
N ILE A 18 32.74 33.23 -9.95
CA ILE A 18 33.09 31.94 -10.58
C ILE A 18 34.51 31.48 -10.20
N LEU A 19 35.45 32.41 -10.04
CA LEU A 19 36.82 32.09 -9.60
C LEU A 19 36.91 31.66 -8.12
N PHE A 20 36.06 32.19 -7.24
CA PHE A 20 36.00 31.74 -5.83
C PHE A 20 35.39 30.33 -5.66
N TYR A 21 34.49 29.92 -6.55
CA TYR A 21 33.91 28.57 -6.54
C TYR A 21 34.84 27.49 -7.11
N LEU A 22 35.77 27.85 -8.01
CA LEU A 22 36.75 26.92 -8.56
C LEU A 22 37.98 26.71 -7.64
N ALA A 23 38.33 27.71 -6.83
CA ALA A 23 39.42 27.60 -5.86
C ALA A 23 39.08 26.76 -4.60
N SER A 24 37.79 26.51 -4.34
CA SER A 24 37.33 25.68 -3.22
C SER A 24 37.25 24.18 -3.53
N TYR A 25 37.50 23.77 -4.79
CA TYR A 25 37.55 22.36 -5.21
C TYR A 25 38.95 21.78 -5.39
N PHE A 26 40.01 22.58 -5.22
CA PHE A 26 41.41 22.12 -5.30
C PHE A 26 42.14 22.28 -3.96
N SER A 27 41.64 21.63 -2.91
CA SER A 27 42.40 21.36 -1.69
C SER A 27 41.78 20.19 -0.92
N ALA A 28 41.87 18.99 -1.48
CA ALA A 28 41.75 17.72 -0.75
C ALA A 28 42.39 16.59 -1.55
N CYS A 29 43.68 16.73 -1.86
CA CYS A 29 44.54 15.59 -2.18
C CYS A 29 45.66 15.60 -1.15
N SER A 30 45.41 14.94 -0.02
CA SER A 30 46.45 14.51 0.91
C SER A 30 46.20 13.05 1.25
N SER A 31 47.23 12.25 1.01
CA SER A 31 47.29 10.80 1.15
C SER A 31 46.96 10.35 2.58
N PRO A 32 46.24 9.24 2.81
CA PRO A 32 46.15 8.66 4.14
C PRO A 32 47.40 7.82 4.41
N THR A 33 48.16 8.25 5.41
CA THR A 33 49.17 7.45 6.11
C THR A 33 48.51 6.26 6.81
N LYS A 34 49.21 5.12 6.79
CA LYS A 34 48.91 3.94 7.60
C LYS A 34 48.86 4.33 9.07
N ASP A 35 47.80 3.95 9.78
CA ASP A 35 47.92 3.69 11.21
C ASP A 35 46.98 2.58 11.68
N SER A 36 47.45 1.93 12.74
CA SER A 36 47.16 0.57 13.16
C SER A 36 45.81 0.34 13.88
N SER A 37 45.37 -0.92 13.78
CA SER A 37 44.31 -1.62 14.52
C SER A 37 44.05 -1.19 15.97
N SER A 38 42.79 -0.91 16.28
CA SER A 38 42.18 -1.34 17.55
C SER A 38 40.80 -1.95 17.25
N GLN A 39 40.68 -3.26 17.50
CA GLN A 39 39.40 -3.98 17.41
C GLN A 39 38.65 -3.80 18.74
N SER A 40 37.46 -3.22 18.70
CA SER A 40 36.48 -3.35 19.78
C SER A 40 35.41 -4.35 19.34
N VAL A 41 35.29 -5.47 20.07
CA VAL A 41 34.29 -6.51 19.81
C VAL A 41 32.97 -6.09 20.48
N PRO A 42 31.83 -6.02 19.77
CA PRO A 42 30.53 -5.76 20.38
C PRO A 42 29.99 -7.00 21.12
N PRO A 43 29.19 -6.83 22.21
CA PRO A 43 28.72 -7.95 23.02
C PRO A 43 27.64 -8.76 22.29
N GLN A 44 27.66 -10.09 22.47
CA GLN A 44 26.71 -11.00 21.82
C GLN A 44 25.34 -11.05 22.53
N PRO A 45 24.21 -11.12 21.79
CA PRO A 45 22.87 -11.22 22.38
C PRO A 45 22.47 -12.66 22.75
N GLN A 46 21.70 -12.81 23.84
CA GLN A 46 21.11 -14.09 24.29
C GLN A 46 19.62 -14.18 23.99
N ALA A 47 19.10 -15.41 23.87
CA ALA A 47 17.74 -15.74 23.42
C ALA A 47 16.67 -15.71 24.52
N ILE A 48 15.41 -15.42 24.14
CA ILE A 48 14.20 -15.53 24.98
C ILE A 48 13.06 -16.18 24.16
N SER A 49 12.20 -16.99 24.78
CA SER A 49 11.16 -17.85 24.15
C SER A 49 9.77 -17.66 24.81
N TYR A 50 8.70 -17.76 24.02
CA TYR A 50 7.31 -17.96 24.49
C TYR A 50 6.54 -18.92 23.56
N GLY A 51 5.62 -19.71 24.13
CA GLY A 51 4.95 -20.90 23.53
C GLY A 51 3.79 -20.65 22.55
N GLN A 52 3.13 -21.74 22.09
CA GLN A 52 2.25 -21.80 20.89
C GLN A 52 0.72 -21.71 21.17
N PRO A 53 -0.10 -21.12 20.25
CA PRO A 53 -1.57 -21.12 20.30
C PRO A 53 -2.25 -22.09 19.28
N PRO A 54 -3.58 -22.33 19.35
CA PRO A 54 -4.30 -23.37 18.57
C PRO A 54 -4.99 -22.89 17.25
N GLU A 55 -5.45 -23.85 16.42
CA GLU A 55 -5.93 -23.75 15.01
C GLU A 55 -7.38 -23.21 14.75
N PHE A 56 -7.61 -22.63 13.56
CA PHE A 56 -8.89 -22.04 13.04
C PHE A 56 -9.34 -22.58 11.65
N MET A 57 -10.56 -22.22 11.19
CA MET A 57 -11.24 -22.61 9.93
C MET A 57 -11.94 -21.39 9.24
N GLU A 58 -12.01 -21.33 7.89
CA GLU A 58 -12.47 -20.19 7.05
C GLU A 58 -13.70 -20.48 6.12
N VAL A 59 -14.46 -19.43 5.73
CA VAL A 59 -15.55 -19.43 4.72
C VAL A 59 -15.58 -18.09 3.94
N PHE A 60 -15.89 -18.11 2.63
CA PHE A 60 -15.92 -16.93 1.70
C PHE A 60 -17.28 -16.68 1.01
N SER A 61 -17.51 -15.44 0.49
CA SER A 61 -18.61 -15.07 -0.45
C SER A 61 -18.22 -13.92 -1.44
N PRO A 62 -18.95 -13.71 -2.58
CA PRO A 62 -18.56 -12.85 -3.73
C PRO A 62 -18.77 -11.32 -3.58
N PRO A 63 -18.29 -10.49 -4.55
CA PRO A 63 -17.76 -9.12 -4.36
C PRO A 63 -18.78 -7.96 -4.34
N GLY A 64 -18.37 -6.85 -3.73
CA GLY A 64 -19.13 -5.60 -3.60
C GLY A 64 -18.86 -4.53 -4.67
N ASN A 65 -19.79 -3.57 -4.72
CA ASN A 65 -19.74 -2.23 -5.35
C ASN A 65 -19.80 -2.09 -6.89
N ASP A 66 -21.01 -2.19 -7.47
CA ASP A 66 -21.32 -1.77 -8.85
C ASP A 66 -22.00 -0.38 -8.94
N TYR A 67 -21.39 0.66 -8.39
CA TYR A 67 -21.66 2.04 -8.85
C TYR A 67 -20.44 2.93 -8.66
N ALA A 68 -19.44 2.74 -9.51
CA ALA A 68 -18.39 3.71 -9.71
C ALA A 68 -18.71 4.56 -10.95
N ASP A 69 -18.56 5.87 -10.80
CA ASP A 69 -18.80 6.87 -11.85
C ASP A 69 -18.05 6.46 -13.13
N PRO A 70 -18.73 6.29 -14.28
CA PRO A 70 -18.09 5.93 -15.55
C PRO A 70 -16.98 6.90 -15.97
N SER A 71 -17.01 8.16 -15.53
CA SER A 71 -15.94 9.13 -15.78
C SER A 71 -14.66 8.85 -15.00
N LEU A 72 -14.75 8.12 -13.88
CA LEU A 72 -13.61 7.63 -13.10
C LEU A 72 -12.87 6.54 -13.89
N TYR A 73 -13.61 5.61 -14.49
CA TYR A 73 -13.07 4.59 -15.40
C TYR A 73 -12.71 5.13 -16.78
N ALA A 74 -13.26 6.27 -17.22
CA ALA A 74 -12.83 6.92 -18.46
C ALA A 74 -11.37 7.38 -18.42
N LYS A 75 -10.74 7.45 -17.24
CA LYS A 75 -9.31 7.70 -17.06
C LYS A 75 -8.45 6.45 -17.24
N GLU A 76 -9.05 5.27 -17.23
CA GLU A 76 -8.42 3.98 -17.51
C GLU A 76 -8.77 3.54 -18.92
N LYS A 77 -7.77 3.52 -19.80
CA LYS A 77 -7.96 3.01 -21.15
C LYS A 77 -7.25 1.67 -21.28
N GLU A 78 -8.01 0.63 -21.61
CA GLU A 78 -7.41 -0.61 -22.11
C GLU A 78 -6.80 -0.35 -23.48
N ILE A 79 -5.53 -0.68 -23.65
CA ILE A 79 -4.77 -0.39 -24.87
C ILE A 79 -4.08 -1.65 -25.40
N SER A 80 -3.70 -1.62 -26.67
CA SER A 80 -3.02 -2.73 -27.32
C SER A 80 -1.50 -2.64 -27.17
N TRP A 81 -0.81 -3.73 -27.48
CA TRP A 81 0.66 -3.76 -27.59
C TRP A 81 1.24 -2.65 -28.48
N ALA A 82 0.50 -2.24 -29.53
CA ALA A 82 0.94 -1.21 -30.46
C ALA A 82 0.92 0.20 -29.84
N ASP A 83 0.20 0.38 -28.74
CA ASP A 83 0.02 1.66 -28.05
C ASP A 83 1.05 1.88 -26.93
N LEU A 84 1.90 0.89 -26.64
CA LEU A 84 2.92 0.98 -25.60
C LEU A 84 4.05 1.97 -25.98
N PRO A 85 4.52 2.79 -25.03
CA PRO A 85 5.76 3.53 -25.18
C PRO A 85 6.93 2.59 -25.52
N PRO A 86 7.78 2.91 -26.52
CA PRO A 86 8.89 2.04 -26.92
C PRO A 86 9.86 1.67 -25.79
N ALA A 87 10.06 2.59 -24.85
CA ALA A 87 10.90 2.37 -23.67
C ALA A 87 10.34 1.29 -22.73
N ILE A 88 9.01 1.17 -22.61
CA ILE A 88 8.35 0.11 -21.84
C ILE A 88 8.36 -1.18 -22.65
N LEU A 89 7.98 -1.12 -23.94
CA LEU A 89 7.91 -2.28 -24.81
C LEU A 89 9.21 -3.10 -24.82
N SER A 90 10.36 -2.42 -24.95
CA SER A 90 11.68 -3.05 -24.99
C SER A 90 12.09 -3.76 -23.69
N GLN A 91 11.57 -3.34 -22.54
CA GLN A 91 11.82 -3.99 -21.25
C GLN A 91 10.93 -5.21 -21.04
N VAL A 92 9.72 -5.18 -21.59
CA VAL A 92 8.64 -6.13 -21.26
C VAL A 92 8.59 -7.29 -22.23
N GLN A 93 8.85 -7.02 -23.51
CA GLN A 93 8.86 -8.02 -24.57
C GLN A 93 9.75 -9.26 -24.28
N PRO A 94 10.96 -9.13 -23.69
CA PRO A 94 11.80 -10.29 -23.40
C PRO A 94 11.31 -11.17 -22.23
N ILE A 95 10.46 -10.63 -21.35
CA ILE A 95 9.91 -11.33 -20.18
C ILE A 95 8.74 -12.26 -20.59
N ILE A 96 8.09 -11.93 -21.69
CA ILE A 96 6.82 -12.55 -22.10
C ILE A 96 7.09 -13.74 -23.03
N SER A 97 7.04 -14.93 -22.47
CA SER A 97 7.02 -16.18 -23.23
C SER A 97 5.58 -16.53 -23.63
N ALA A 98 5.15 -15.95 -24.76
CA ALA A 98 3.83 -16.09 -25.42
C ALA A 98 2.61 -15.52 -24.66
N PRO A 99 1.69 -14.81 -25.35
CA PRO A 99 0.60 -14.10 -24.67
C PRO A 99 -0.54 -15.05 -24.28
N GLN A 100 -0.84 -15.18 -22.98
CA GLN A 100 -2.08 -15.82 -22.52
C GLN A 100 -3.21 -14.80 -22.32
N LYS A 101 -2.90 -13.60 -21.84
CA LYS A 101 -3.74 -12.39 -21.90
C LYS A 101 -2.91 -11.26 -21.31
N ILE A 102 -3.01 -10.06 -21.88
CA ILE A 102 -2.35 -8.89 -21.28
C ILE A 102 -3.35 -7.76 -21.26
N ILE A 103 -3.55 -7.18 -20.09
CA ILE A 103 -4.37 -5.98 -19.92
C ILE A 103 -3.43 -4.82 -19.70
N PHE A 104 -3.41 -3.87 -20.62
CA PHE A 104 -2.65 -2.62 -20.48
C PHE A 104 -3.60 -1.53 -20.03
N ARG A 105 -3.19 -0.69 -19.08
CA ARG A 105 -3.95 0.47 -18.63
C ARG A 105 -3.06 1.70 -18.64
N LYS A 106 -3.63 2.81 -19.09
CA LYS A 106 -3.09 4.16 -18.85
C LYS A 106 -3.95 4.82 -17.79
N GLN A 107 -3.33 5.37 -16.76
CA GLN A 107 -3.98 6.13 -15.68
C GLN A 107 -3.46 7.56 -15.63
N ILE A 108 -4.33 8.52 -15.31
CA ILE A 108 -3.95 9.91 -15.05
C ILE A 108 -4.35 10.26 -13.61
N GLN A 109 -3.36 10.41 -12.74
CA GLN A 109 -3.53 10.75 -11.33
C GLN A 109 -2.74 12.02 -11.03
N GLU A 110 -3.39 13.05 -10.47
CA GLU A 110 -2.75 14.33 -10.11
C GLU A 110 -1.91 14.96 -11.25
N GLU A 111 -2.44 14.96 -12.47
CA GLU A 111 -1.76 15.43 -13.70
C GLU A 111 -0.50 14.63 -14.10
N LYS A 112 -0.23 13.51 -13.42
CA LYS A 112 0.82 12.57 -13.79
C LYS A 112 0.24 11.36 -14.49
N GLU A 113 0.92 10.96 -15.54
CA GLU A 113 0.56 9.80 -16.35
C GLU A 113 1.30 8.57 -15.83
N HIS A 114 0.57 7.47 -15.64
CA HIS A 114 1.11 6.19 -15.21
C HIS A 114 0.64 5.11 -16.18
N TRP A 115 1.53 4.17 -16.47
CA TRP A 115 1.26 3.05 -17.35
C TRP A 115 1.34 1.77 -16.54
N SER A 116 0.28 0.97 -16.55
CA SER A 116 0.30 -0.34 -15.91
C SER A 116 -0.04 -1.43 -16.90
N PHE A 117 0.47 -2.63 -16.67
CA PHE A 117 -0.04 -3.80 -17.37
C PHE A 117 0.03 -5.06 -16.53
N GLU A 118 -0.91 -5.95 -16.80
CA GLU A 118 -1.05 -7.25 -16.15
C GLU A 118 -0.82 -8.33 -17.18
N LEU A 119 0.27 -9.07 -17.01
CA LEU A 119 0.58 -10.27 -17.78
C LEU A 119 -0.03 -11.47 -17.08
N PHE A 120 -1.11 -12.00 -17.63
CA PHE A 120 -1.75 -13.21 -17.13
C PHE A 120 -0.93 -14.45 -17.51
N LEU A 121 -0.60 -15.24 -16.51
CA LEU A 121 0.05 -16.54 -16.62
C LEU A 121 -0.96 -17.68 -16.75
N ASN A 122 -2.18 -17.47 -16.26
CA ASN A 122 -3.40 -18.25 -16.49
C ASN A 122 -4.63 -17.35 -16.16
N GLU A 123 -5.83 -17.91 -15.99
CA GLU A 123 -7.06 -17.14 -15.75
C GLU A 123 -7.00 -16.28 -14.48
N ASP A 124 -6.36 -16.77 -13.43
CA ASP A 124 -6.34 -16.14 -12.10
C ASP A 124 -4.97 -15.55 -11.72
N ASP A 125 -3.90 -16.08 -12.33
CA ASP A 125 -2.52 -15.74 -11.98
C ASP A 125 -1.94 -14.69 -12.91
N TYR A 126 -1.37 -13.60 -12.38
CA TYR A 126 -0.71 -12.58 -13.20
C TYR A 126 0.52 -11.92 -12.56
N LEU A 127 1.31 -11.26 -13.41
CA LEU A 127 2.36 -10.31 -13.06
C LEU A 127 1.91 -8.90 -13.46
N GLY A 128 1.78 -8.02 -12.47
CA GLY A 128 1.48 -6.61 -12.65
C GLY A 128 2.76 -5.78 -12.71
N PHE A 129 2.77 -4.77 -13.57
CA PHE A 129 3.88 -3.84 -13.71
C PHE A 129 3.35 -2.41 -13.80
N GLU A 130 4.09 -1.48 -13.21
CA GLU A 130 3.78 -0.05 -13.28
C GLU A 130 5.00 0.76 -13.68
N TYR A 131 4.78 1.70 -14.59
CA TYR A 131 5.80 2.52 -15.22
C TYR A 131 5.42 4.00 -15.23
N GLN A 132 6.45 4.85 -15.19
CA GLN A 132 6.35 6.24 -15.63
C GLN A 132 6.40 6.32 -17.17
N PRO A 133 5.92 7.41 -17.80
CA PRO A 133 5.84 7.53 -19.26
C PRO A 133 7.20 7.42 -19.96
N GLU A 134 8.28 7.78 -19.27
CA GLU A 134 9.66 7.72 -19.77
C GLU A 134 10.25 6.30 -19.72
N GLY A 135 9.49 5.31 -19.24
CA GLY A 135 9.89 3.91 -19.13
C GLY A 135 10.56 3.54 -17.81
N LYS A 136 10.51 4.41 -16.79
CA LYS A 136 11.00 4.09 -15.45
C LYS A 136 10.06 3.10 -14.77
N LEU A 137 10.58 1.96 -14.32
CA LEU A 137 9.81 0.96 -13.57
C LEU A 137 9.57 1.44 -12.14
N ILE A 138 8.29 1.53 -11.75
CA ILE A 138 7.88 1.91 -10.40
C ILE A 138 7.79 0.66 -9.52
N GLN A 139 7.02 -0.33 -9.97
CA GLN A 139 6.82 -1.57 -9.25
C GLN A 139 6.49 -2.76 -10.16
N ILE A 140 6.83 -3.95 -9.67
CA ILE A 140 6.34 -5.24 -10.16
C ILE A 140 5.65 -5.91 -8.98
N PHE A 141 4.50 -6.51 -9.20
CA PHE A 141 3.78 -7.32 -8.21
C PHE A 141 3.20 -8.56 -8.89
N SER A 142 2.79 -9.55 -8.11
CA SER A 142 2.16 -10.75 -8.64
C SER A 142 0.96 -11.16 -7.82
N TYR A 143 -0.08 -11.62 -8.48
CA TYR A 143 -1.24 -12.23 -7.84
C TYR A 143 -1.26 -13.71 -8.26
N VAL A 144 -0.33 -14.50 -7.75
CA VAL A 144 -0.28 -15.94 -8.06
C VAL A 144 -0.72 -16.73 -6.85
N ASN A 145 -1.79 -17.52 -6.97
CA ASN A 145 -2.43 -18.21 -5.84
C ASN A 145 -2.67 -17.25 -4.64
N GLU A 146 -3.20 -16.04 -4.89
CA GLU A 146 -3.50 -15.00 -3.89
C GLU A 146 -2.27 -14.43 -3.12
N LYS A 147 -1.05 -14.71 -3.59
CA LYS A 147 0.18 -14.28 -2.92
C LYS A 147 0.74 -12.99 -3.50
N THR A 148 0.28 -11.87 -2.97
CA THR A 148 0.71 -10.52 -3.40
C THR A 148 1.53 -9.81 -2.33
N GLU A 149 2.58 -9.10 -2.75
CA GLU A 149 3.32 -8.13 -1.95
C GLU A 149 3.45 -6.83 -2.75
N GLU A 150 3.26 -5.67 -2.11
CA GLU A 150 3.56 -4.37 -2.70
C GLU A 150 4.94 -3.89 -2.21
N PRO A 151 5.77 -3.24 -3.04
CA PRO A 151 6.96 -2.52 -2.57
C PRO A 151 6.61 -1.57 -1.41
N GLY A 152 7.39 -1.63 -0.33
CA GLY A 152 7.11 -0.88 0.91
C GLY A 152 6.14 -1.58 1.87
N ALA A 153 5.48 -2.66 1.44
CA ALA A 153 4.62 -3.53 2.26
C ALA A 153 5.11 -4.99 2.22
N ILE A 154 6.43 -5.19 2.21
CA ILE A 154 7.05 -6.52 2.16
C ILE A 154 7.21 -7.05 3.58
N PHE A 155 6.59 -8.20 3.84
CA PHE A 155 6.60 -8.84 5.15
C PHE A 155 7.63 -9.96 5.23
N TYR A 156 8.64 -9.74 6.05
CA TYR A 156 9.59 -10.77 6.45
C TYR A 156 9.89 -10.69 7.95
N GLN A 157 10.15 -11.85 8.55
CA GLN A 157 10.44 -12.00 9.96
C GLN A 157 11.92 -11.72 10.23
N GLY A 158 12.19 -10.80 11.16
CA GLY A 158 13.54 -10.44 11.58
C GLY A 158 14.28 -9.57 10.56
N ASN A 159 15.61 -9.56 10.66
CA ASN A 159 16.46 -8.77 9.78
C ASN A 159 16.83 -9.56 8.51
N LEU A 160 16.91 -8.86 7.37
CA LEU A 160 17.47 -9.39 6.14
C LEU A 160 18.91 -9.89 6.37
N GLN A 161 19.15 -11.17 6.11
CA GLN A 161 20.47 -11.79 6.23
C GLN A 161 21.14 -11.79 4.86
N PRO A 162 22.36 -11.25 4.69
CA PRO A 162 23.09 -11.35 3.43
C PRO A 162 23.29 -12.81 3.01
N ILE A 163 23.18 -13.09 1.72
CA ILE A 163 23.47 -14.39 1.11
C ILE A 163 24.26 -14.18 -0.19
N SER A 164 25.23 -15.04 -0.47
CA SER A 164 26.00 -14.95 -1.72
C SER A 164 25.16 -15.45 -2.91
N LEU A 165 25.33 -14.82 -4.08
CA LEU A 165 24.62 -15.23 -5.30
C LEU A 165 24.79 -16.72 -5.64
N PRO A 166 25.99 -17.33 -5.50
CA PRO A 166 26.16 -18.77 -5.73
C PRO A 166 25.39 -19.66 -4.75
N ALA A 167 25.09 -19.18 -3.54
CA ALA A 167 24.37 -19.92 -2.51
C ALA A 167 22.84 -19.85 -2.64
N LEU A 168 22.30 -19.06 -3.59
CA LEU A 168 20.86 -19.00 -3.84
C LEU A 168 20.28 -20.37 -4.24
N PRO A 169 18.98 -20.64 -4.04
CA PRO A 169 18.33 -21.83 -4.58
C PRO A 169 18.39 -21.90 -6.11
N SER A 170 18.32 -23.11 -6.67
CA SER A 170 18.36 -23.32 -8.13
C SER A 170 17.21 -22.62 -8.85
N GLY A 171 16.00 -22.66 -8.29
CA GLY A 171 14.83 -21.96 -8.86
C GLY A 171 15.03 -20.44 -8.90
N VAL A 172 15.60 -19.87 -7.84
CA VAL A 172 15.98 -18.45 -7.81
C VAL A 172 17.06 -18.15 -8.85
N LYS A 173 18.12 -18.96 -8.95
CA LYS A 173 19.18 -18.80 -9.96
C LYS A 173 18.63 -18.83 -11.39
N GLN A 174 17.72 -19.75 -11.68
CA GLN A 174 17.07 -19.83 -12.97
C GLN A 174 16.27 -18.55 -13.25
N LYS A 175 15.47 -18.08 -12.28
CA LYS A 175 14.68 -16.86 -12.45
C LYS A 175 15.56 -15.63 -12.65
N ILE A 176 16.59 -15.40 -11.83
CA ILE A 176 17.44 -14.21 -11.95
C ILE A 176 18.17 -14.15 -13.31
N SER A 177 18.50 -15.31 -13.91
CA SER A 177 19.10 -15.34 -15.25
C SER A 177 18.13 -14.86 -16.35
N GLN A 178 16.82 -15.07 -16.15
CA GLN A 178 15.77 -14.57 -17.04
C GLN A 178 15.50 -13.07 -16.83
N LEU A 179 15.85 -12.54 -15.65
CA LEU A 179 15.65 -11.14 -15.27
C LEU A 179 16.88 -10.25 -15.56
N SER A 180 17.90 -10.76 -16.28
CA SER A 180 19.12 -10.00 -16.59
C SER A 180 18.87 -8.73 -17.41
N ILE A 181 17.69 -8.61 -18.02
CA ILE A 181 17.22 -7.39 -18.69
C ILE A 181 17.11 -6.19 -17.73
N PHE A 182 16.96 -6.42 -16.43
CA PHE A 182 16.94 -5.38 -15.39
C PHE A 182 18.35 -5.02 -14.89
N GLY A 183 19.39 -5.58 -15.53
CA GLY A 183 20.79 -5.37 -15.19
C GLY A 183 21.46 -6.61 -14.63
N HIS A 184 22.58 -6.42 -13.95
CA HIS A 184 23.35 -7.52 -13.38
C HIS A 184 23.01 -7.73 -11.90
N PRO A 185 22.80 -8.98 -11.45
CA PRO A 185 22.58 -9.26 -10.04
C PRO A 185 23.84 -8.91 -9.25
N GLN A 186 23.71 -8.05 -8.23
CA GLN A 186 24.84 -7.53 -7.47
C GLN A 186 24.92 -8.07 -6.04
N ALA A 187 23.78 -8.11 -5.35
CA ALA A 187 23.70 -8.54 -3.97
C ALA A 187 22.40 -9.32 -3.73
N ALA A 188 22.41 -10.15 -2.68
CA ALA A 188 21.23 -10.85 -2.25
C ALA A 188 21.11 -10.91 -0.73
N TRP A 189 19.87 -10.99 -0.27
CA TRP A 189 19.49 -11.19 1.11
C TRP A 189 18.45 -12.29 1.20
N GLN A 190 18.31 -12.86 2.39
CA GLN A 190 17.28 -13.83 2.70
C GLN A 190 16.61 -13.51 4.02
N ALA A 191 15.33 -13.84 4.11
CA ALA A 191 14.56 -13.79 5.35
C ALA A 191 13.35 -14.74 5.24
N LYS A 192 12.74 -15.07 6.37
CA LYS A 192 11.50 -15.83 6.37
C LYS A 192 10.33 -14.90 6.06
N GLY A 193 9.70 -15.03 4.91
CA GLY A 193 8.51 -14.26 4.53
C GLY A 193 7.21 -14.92 4.96
N ARG A 194 6.09 -14.23 4.71
CA ARG A 194 4.74 -14.74 4.98
C ARG A 194 4.46 -16.09 4.28
N TYR A 195 4.89 -16.22 3.04
CA TYR A 195 4.66 -17.42 2.23
C TYR A 195 5.96 -18.24 2.04
N GLY A 196 6.70 -18.44 3.13
CA GLY A 196 7.96 -19.21 3.13
C GLY A 196 9.22 -18.35 2.94
N GLN A 197 10.35 -19.00 2.68
CA GLN A 197 11.64 -18.31 2.56
C GLN A 197 11.61 -17.28 1.41
N ARG A 198 12.17 -16.10 1.68
CA ARG A 198 12.33 -14.99 0.74
C ARG A 198 13.79 -14.80 0.39
N TYR A 199 14.02 -14.47 -0.87
CA TYR A 199 15.30 -14.11 -1.43
C TYR A 199 15.14 -12.76 -2.11
N LEU A 200 15.72 -11.71 -1.54
CA LEU A 200 15.74 -10.39 -2.15
C LEU A 200 17.02 -10.28 -2.97
N VAL A 201 16.91 -10.01 -4.27
CA VAL A 201 18.06 -9.92 -5.18
C VAL A 201 18.07 -8.56 -5.84
N SER A 202 19.18 -7.81 -5.69
CA SER A 202 19.35 -6.53 -6.35
C SER A 202 19.96 -6.67 -7.74
N PHE A 203 19.42 -5.90 -8.68
CA PHE A 203 19.89 -5.75 -10.04
C PHE A 203 20.27 -4.29 -10.25
N ILE A 204 21.49 -4.05 -10.68
CA ILE A 204 21.97 -2.69 -10.98
C ILE A 204 21.92 -2.50 -12.50
N SER A 205 21.13 -1.52 -12.92
CA SER A 205 21.17 -0.95 -14.26
C SER A 205 21.90 0.41 -14.23
N PRO A 206 22.29 0.97 -15.39
CA PRO A 206 22.86 2.31 -15.45
C PRO A 206 21.93 3.42 -14.92
N GLN A 207 20.60 3.19 -14.92
CA GLN A 207 19.63 4.18 -14.46
C GLN A 207 19.28 4.05 -12.98
N GLU A 208 19.13 2.82 -12.47
CA GLU A 208 18.66 2.55 -11.10
C GLU A 208 18.92 1.12 -10.61
N GLU A 209 18.84 0.94 -9.29
CA GLU A 209 18.86 -0.37 -8.63
C GLU A 209 17.43 -0.86 -8.37
N THR A 210 17.07 -1.97 -9.00
CA THR A 210 15.81 -2.68 -8.77
C THR A 210 16.07 -3.91 -7.90
N VAL A 211 15.26 -4.10 -6.86
CA VAL A 211 15.33 -5.29 -6.01
C VAL A 211 14.10 -6.14 -6.24
N PHE A 212 14.29 -7.44 -6.43
CA PHE A 212 13.22 -8.43 -6.58
C PHE A 212 13.07 -9.24 -5.30
N SER A 213 11.84 -9.43 -4.83
CA SER A 213 11.47 -10.38 -3.77
C SER A 213 11.04 -11.70 -4.40
N LEU A 214 11.82 -12.76 -4.16
CA LEU A 214 11.59 -14.08 -4.75
C LEU A 214 11.31 -15.15 -3.69
N GLY A 215 10.45 -16.11 -4.02
CA GLY A 215 10.33 -17.37 -3.31
C GLY A 215 11.39 -18.39 -3.72
N GLU A 216 11.50 -19.49 -2.97
CA GLU A 216 12.51 -20.53 -3.19
C GLU A 216 12.51 -21.15 -4.60
N LYS A 217 11.34 -21.24 -5.23
CA LYS A 217 11.17 -21.72 -6.62
C LYS A 217 11.39 -20.64 -7.69
N GLY A 218 11.86 -19.45 -7.31
CA GLY A 218 12.02 -18.32 -8.23
C GLY A 218 10.70 -17.63 -8.62
N PHE A 219 9.64 -17.85 -7.85
CA PHE A 219 8.40 -17.07 -7.98
C PHE A 219 8.64 -15.62 -7.52
N VAL A 220 8.15 -14.64 -8.27
CA VAL A 220 8.32 -13.21 -7.97
C VAL A 220 7.10 -12.72 -7.19
N PHE A 221 7.29 -12.28 -5.94
CA PHE A 221 6.22 -11.66 -5.15
C PHE A 221 6.09 -10.17 -5.48
N SER A 222 7.24 -9.50 -5.60
CA SER A 222 7.32 -8.06 -5.86
C SER A 222 8.69 -7.66 -6.38
N ALA A 223 8.78 -6.50 -7.02
CA ALA A 223 10.04 -5.82 -7.29
C ALA A 223 9.85 -4.30 -7.29
N GLY A 224 10.91 -3.56 -7.01
CA GLY A 224 10.84 -2.11 -6.94
C GLY A 224 12.17 -1.47 -6.55
N PRO A 225 12.18 -0.16 -6.25
CA PRO A 225 13.39 0.53 -5.86
C PRO A 225 13.93 -0.02 -4.53
N ARG A 226 15.27 -0.03 -4.39
CA ARG A 226 15.97 -0.53 -3.19
C ARG A 226 15.34 -0.06 -1.87
N GLN A 227 15.01 1.22 -1.77
CA GLN A 227 14.46 1.79 -0.53
C GLN A 227 13.11 1.18 -0.14
N ALA A 228 12.23 0.91 -1.12
CA ALA A 228 10.93 0.29 -0.85
C ALA A 228 11.06 -1.20 -0.55
N MET A 229 12.04 -1.87 -1.15
CA MET A 229 12.17 -3.32 -1.08
C MET A 229 12.95 -3.81 0.15
N LEU A 230 13.97 -3.05 0.57
CA LEU A 230 14.85 -3.45 1.67
C LEU A 230 14.43 -2.89 3.03
N GLN A 231 13.44 -1.99 3.07
CA GLN A 231 12.85 -1.59 4.34
C GLN A 231 11.85 -2.67 4.78
N PRO A 232 11.95 -3.20 6.02
CA PRO A 232 10.93 -4.10 6.51
C PRO A 232 9.61 -3.33 6.60
N ALA A 233 8.52 -3.96 6.17
CA ALA A 233 7.21 -3.47 6.58
C ALA A 233 7.21 -3.43 8.11
N LEU A 234 7.11 -2.23 8.70
CA LEU A 234 7.01 -2.12 10.15
C LEU A 234 5.76 -2.89 10.58
N PRO A 235 5.85 -3.73 11.64
CA PRO A 235 4.67 -4.39 12.16
C PRO A 235 3.62 -3.31 12.47
N TYR A 236 2.38 -3.55 12.04
CA TYR A 236 1.29 -2.64 12.32
C TYR A 236 1.18 -2.41 13.82
N LYS A 237 0.90 -1.17 14.20
CA LYS A 237 0.69 -0.81 15.59
C LYS A 237 -0.43 -1.71 16.14
N GLN A 238 -0.14 -2.50 17.15
CA GLN A 238 -1.19 -3.13 17.94
C GLN A 238 -1.66 -2.11 18.97
N ASP A 239 -2.93 -1.68 18.94
CA ASP A 239 -3.41 -0.83 20.04
C ASP A 239 -3.36 -1.66 21.32
N SER A 240 -2.77 -1.06 22.34
CA SER A 240 -2.83 -1.57 23.70
C SER A 240 -4.27 -1.57 24.22
N LEU A 241 -4.57 -2.43 25.20
CA LEU A 241 -5.87 -2.41 25.88
C LEU A 241 -6.22 -1.02 26.44
N ALA A 242 -5.23 -0.27 26.91
CA ALA A 242 -5.44 1.09 27.41
C ALA A 242 -5.86 2.07 26.30
N GLU A 243 -5.31 1.93 25.09
CA GLU A 243 -5.71 2.75 23.94
C GLU A 243 -7.11 2.37 23.43
N ILE A 244 -7.42 1.08 23.41
CA ILE A 244 -8.77 0.59 23.07
C ILE A 244 -9.78 1.15 24.06
N GLU A 245 -9.53 0.99 25.37
CA GLU A 245 -10.41 1.48 26.43
C GLU A 245 -10.59 3.00 26.33
N LYS A 246 -9.50 3.75 26.21
CA LYS A 246 -9.53 5.22 26.09
C LYS A 246 -10.41 5.70 24.92
N ASN A 247 -10.34 5.03 23.78
CA ASN A 247 -10.99 5.49 22.56
C ASN A 247 -12.41 4.94 22.38
N LEU A 248 -12.70 3.72 22.86
CA LEU A 248 -13.97 3.04 22.57
C LEU A 248 -14.92 2.97 23.77
N ALA A 249 -14.41 3.01 25.01
CA ALA A 249 -15.26 2.94 26.21
C ALA A 249 -16.37 4.01 26.25
N PRO A 250 -16.14 5.28 25.82
CA PRO A 250 -17.20 6.29 25.78
C PRO A 250 -18.39 5.93 24.88
N PHE A 251 -18.19 5.04 23.91
CA PHE A 251 -19.14 4.68 22.87
C PHE A 251 -19.75 3.28 23.05
N LYS A 252 -19.25 2.52 24.03
CA LYS A 252 -19.56 1.09 24.25
C LYS A 252 -21.06 0.82 24.34
N ASP A 253 -21.80 1.65 25.06
CA ASP A 253 -23.24 1.46 25.25
C ASP A 253 -24.02 1.99 24.04
N LYS A 254 -23.69 3.21 23.59
CA LYS A 254 -24.36 3.88 22.47
C LYS A 254 -24.40 3.05 21.18
N TYR A 255 -23.30 2.39 20.85
CA TYR A 255 -23.19 1.56 19.65
C TYR A 255 -23.27 0.05 19.96
N ASN A 256 -23.80 -0.31 21.12
CA ASN A 256 -24.05 -1.71 21.46
C ASN A 256 -25.18 -2.27 20.58
N LEU A 257 -24.88 -3.25 19.74
CA LEU A 257 -25.86 -3.81 18.80
C LEU A 257 -27.13 -4.33 19.50
N ASN A 258 -27.01 -4.99 20.65
CA ASN A 258 -28.17 -5.50 21.37
C ASN A 258 -29.05 -4.37 21.91
N GLN A 259 -28.44 -3.27 22.38
CA GLN A 259 -29.19 -2.08 22.81
C GLN A 259 -29.90 -1.43 21.62
N ILE A 260 -29.19 -1.21 20.51
CA ILE A 260 -29.76 -0.68 19.27
C ILE A 260 -30.95 -1.53 18.77
N LEU A 261 -30.81 -2.85 18.73
CA LEU A 261 -31.88 -3.75 18.29
C LEU A 261 -33.09 -3.70 19.23
N ASN A 262 -32.86 -3.59 20.55
CA ASN A 262 -33.94 -3.43 21.52
C ASN A 262 -34.65 -2.08 21.38
N GLU A 263 -33.92 -1.00 21.09
CA GLU A 263 -34.50 0.32 20.81
C GLU A 263 -35.37 0.29 19.56
N ILE A 264 -34.87 -0.26 18.45
CA ILE A 264 -35.61 -0.42 17.19
C ILE A 264 -36.89 -1.24 17.43
N LYS A 265 -36.78 -2.36 18.16
CA LYS A 265 -37.93 -3.21 18.48
C LYS A 265 -38.97 -2.47 19.31
N SER A 266 -38.52 -1.74 20.34
CA SER A 266 -39.41 -0.95 21.22
C SER A 266 -40.11 0.17 20.45
N GLN A 267 -39.40 0.83 19.53
CA GLN A 267 -39.99 1.85 18.64
C GLN A 267 -41.05 1.24 17.71
N ALA A 268 -40.76 0.08 17.10
CA ALA A 268 -41.72 -0.61 16.24
C ALA A 268 -43.00 -1.02 17.01
N GLU A 269 -42.86 -1.49 18.24
CA GLU A 269 -43.99 -1.83 19.12
C GLU A 269 -44.82 -0.59 19.52
N GLN A 270 -44.20 0.59 19.65
CA GLN A 270 -44.91 1.85 19.92
C GLN A 270 -45.58 2.47 18.68
N VAL A 271 -44.97 2.33 17.49
CA VAL A 271 -45.53 2.81 16.21
C VAL A 271 -46.80 2.05 15.83
N SER A 272 -46.99 0.82 16.30
CA SER A 272 -48.25 0.08 16.22
C SER A 272 -49.49 0.86 16.72
N ILE A 273 -49.31 1.97 17.45
CA ILE A 273 -50.38 2.81 18.03
C ILE A 273 -50.57 4.14 17.25
N LYS A 274 -49.70 4.51 16.30
CA LYS A 274 -49.82 5.73 15.47
C LYS A 274 -49.69 5.47 13.97
N SER A 275 -50.53 6.15 13.20
CA SER A 275 -50.96 5.89 11.82
C SER A 275 -49.93 6.00 10.67
N SER A 276 -48.70 5.48 10.81
CA SER A 276 -47.79 5.31 9.66
C SER A 276 -47.24 3.87 9.62
N PRO A 277 -47.65 3.04 8.65
CA PRO A 277 -47.47 1.57 8.70
C PRO A 277 -46.15 1.05 8.09
N ALA A 278 -45.27 1.92 7.58
CA ALA A 278 -44.12 1.50 6.80
C ALA A 278 -42.80 1.78 7.52
N PHE A 279 -42.03 0.73 7.74
CA PHE A 279 -40.67 0.77 8.24
C PHE A 279 -39.72 1.38 7.18
N ARG A 280 -38.88 2.34 7.58
CA ARG A 280 -37.93 3.03 6.68
C ARG A 280 -36.52 2.83 7.17
N PHE A 281 -35.67 2.28 6.32
CA PHE A 281 -34.24 2.15 6.59
C PHE A 281 -33.43 2.61 5.39
N ALA A 282 -32.16 2.92 5.64
CA ALA A 282 -31.18 3.10 4.58
C ALA A 282 -30.08 2.04 4.69
N VAL A 283 -29.51 1.69 3.54
CA VAL A 283 -28.30 0.87 3.46
C VAL A 283 -27.24 1.70 2.77
N MET A 284 -26.03 1.69 3.32
CA MET A 284 -24.87 2.36 2.74
C MET A 284 -23.67 1.43 2.73
N GLY A 285 -22.74 1.67 1.81
CA GLY A 285 -21.50 0.90 1.68
C GLY A 285 -20.30 1.55 2.38
N ASP A 286 -19.11 1.22 1.86
CA ASP A 286 -17.82 1.68 2.37
C ASP A 286 -17.79 3.20 2.66
N SER A 287 -17.44 3.53 3.90
CA SER A 287 -17.36 4.89 4.43
C SER A 287 -15.94 5.32 4.77
N ARG A 288 -14.95 4.45 4.54
CA ARG A 288 -13.57 4.51 5.05
C ARG A 288 -12.73 5.71 4.61
N SER A 289 -12.84 6.10 3.34
CA SER A 289 -11.74 6.84 2.67
C SER A 289 -12.00 8.33 2.44
N ASN A 290 -13.22 8.83 2.70
CA ASN A 290 -13.55 10.22 2.41
C ASN A 290 -14.56 10.79 3.41
N LEU A 291 -14.04 11.44 4.45
CA LEU A 291 -14.84 12.01 5.54
C LEU A 291 -15.92 12.98 5.04
N LYS A 292 -15.61 13.82 4.05
CA LYS A 292 -16.56 14.83 3.54
C LYS A 292 -17.74 14.17 2.83
N VAL A 293 -17.47 13.13 2.03
CA VAL A 293 -18.51 12.36 1.35
C VAL A 293 -19.34 11.58 2.36
N PHE A 294 -18.70 10.95 3.35
CA PHE A 294 -19.41 10.24 4.42
C PHE A 294 -20.37 11.18 5.17
N GLN A 295 -19.91 12.36 5.58
CA GLN A 295 -20.74 13.39 6.21
C GLN A 295 -21.92 13.82 5.34
N TYR A 296 -21.69 14.04 4.04
CA TYR A 296 -22.74 14.40 3.09
C TYR A 296 -23.79 13.30 2.94
N ILE A 297 -23.37 12.03 2.92
CA ILE A 297 -24.27 10.87 2.87
C ILE A 297 -25.12 10.82 4.13
N LEU A 298 -24.53 10.93 5.33
CA LEU A 298 -25.26 10.90 6.60
C LEU A 298 -26.31 12.04 6.68
N GLN A 299 -25.92 13.26 6.30
CA GLN A 299 -26.84 14.39 6.22
C GLN A 299 -27.97 14.14 5.22
N SER A 300 -27.66 13.53 4.07
CA SER A 300 -28.64 13.20 3.05
C SER A 300 -29.63 12.14 3.53
N ILE A 301 -29.15 11.12 4.24
CA ILE A 301 -29.98 10.08 4.86
C ILE A 301 -30.88 10.68 5.95
N ASN A 302 -30.33 11.58 6.78
CA ASN A 302 -31.08 12.21 7.87
C ASN A 302 -32.33 12.98 7.38
N ARG A 303 -32.30 13.54 6.16
CA ARG A 303 -33.49 14.19 5.55
C ARG A 303 -34.68 13.24 5.34
N TRP A 304 -34.42 11.95 5.26
CA TRP A 304 -35.45 10.93 5.07
C TRP A 304 -35.98 10.34 6.38
N GLN A 305 -35.39 10.74 7.52
CA GLN A 305 -35.78 10.29 8.87
C GLN A 305 -35.95 8.76 8.95
N PRO A 306 -34.91 7.97 8.66
CA PRO A 306 -35.00 6.52 8.76
C PRO A 306 -35.08 6.06 10.22
N ASP A 307 -35.70 4.90 10.42
CA ASP A 307 -35.76 4.20 11.70
C ASP A 307 -34.39 3.60 12.08
N PHE A 308 -33.60 3.16 11.09
CA PHE A 308 -32.17 2.84 11.25
C PHE A 308 -31.42 2.90 9.92
N VAL A 309 -30.09 2.81 10.01
CA VAL A 309 -29.19 2.67 8.86
C VAL A 309 -28.26 1.48 9.05
N ILE A 310 -28.05 0.70 7.99
CA ILE A 310 -27.08 -0.39 7.94
C ILE A 310 -25.90 0.06 7.08
N ASN A 311 -24.68 -0.09 7.60
CA ASN A 311 -23.46 0.01 6.80
C ASN A 311 -22.94 -1.39 6.47
N THR A 312 -22.65 -1.65 5.19
CA THR A 312 -22.22 -2.96 4.68
C THR A 312 -20.77 -2.98 4.15
N GLY A 313 -19.96 -1.97 4.46
CA GLY A 313 -18.57 -1.85 4.00
C GLY A 313 -17.63 -1.33 5.09
N ASP A 314 -16.40 -1.00 4.70
CA ASP A 314 -15.39 -0.56 5.66
C ASP A 314 -15.81 0.74 6.37
N LEU A 315 -15.57 0.78 7.68
CA LEU A 315 -15.86 1.91 8.55
C LEU A 315 -14.66 2.85 8.67
N THR A 316 -13.45 2.28 8.66
CA THR A 316 -12.18 2.98 8.92
C THR A 316 -11.05 2.44 8.05
N TYR A 317 -9.92 3.16 7.98
CA TYR A 317 -8.83 2.82 7.06
C TYR A 317 -8.10 1.54 7.46
N ASN A 318 -7.88 1.38 8.76
CA ASN A 318 -7.09 0.30 9.35
C ASN A 318 -7.78 -0.40 10.52
N GLY A 319 -8.94 0.04 10.98
CA GLY A 319 -9.61 -0.58 12.13
C GLY A 319 -8.99 -0.24 13.49
N TYR A 320 -8.16 0.81 13.58
CA TYR A 320 -7.58 1.22 14.86
C TYR A 320 -8.61 1.88 15.77
N ALA A 321 -8.46 1.71 17.08
CA ALA A 321 -9.40 2.28 18.05
C ALA A 321 -9.49 3.81 17.94
N GLU A 322 -8.35 4.46 17.66
CA GLU A 322 -8.32 5.91 17.43
C GLU A 322 -9.06 6.33 16.15
N GLU A 323 -8.98 5.55 15.07
CA GLU A 323 -9.74 5.82 13.84
C GLU A 323 -11.24 5.64 14.08
N MET A 324 -11.64 4.57 14.76
CA MET A 324 -13.04 4.32 15.14
C MET A 324 -13.61 5.51 15.94
N ASN A 325 -12.84 6.05 16.88
CA ASN A 325 -13.23 7.24 17.64
C ASN A 325 -13.25 8.51 16.77
N ASN A 326 -12.09 8.90 16.25
CA ASN A 326 -11.87 10.22 15.65
C ASN A 326 -12.55 10.36 14.28
N TYR A 327 -12.70 9.26 13.54
CA TYR A 327 -13.34 9.25 12.22
C TYR A 327 -14.80 8.80 12.31
N LEU A 328 -15.06 7.57 12.76
CA LEU A 328 -16.39 6.97 12.68
C LEU A 328 -17.35 7.56 13.72
N PHE A 329 -17.10 7.33 15.02
CA PHE A 329 -18.03 7.69 16.08
C PHE A 329 -18.19 9.20 16.22
N SER A 330 -17.12 9.99 16.13
CA SER A 330 -17.21 11.45 16.14
C SER A 330 -18.11 12.00 15.02
N THR A 331 -18.11 11.33 13.86
CA THR A 331 -18.91 11.69 12.70
C THR A 331 -20.36 11.25 12.87
N LEU A 332 -20.58 10.02 13.33
CA LEU A 332 -21.93 9.51 13.61
C LEU A 332 -22.61 10.34 14.71
N ASP A 333 -21.92 10.66 15.80
CA ASP A 333 -22.42 11.52 16.88
C ASP A 333 -22.95 12.86 16.37
N LYS A 334 -22.30 13.42 15.34
CA LYS A 334 -22.62 14.73 14.81
C LYS A 334 -23.67 14.71 13.70
N PHE A 335 -23.71 13.67 12.89
CA PHE A 335 -24.48 13.65 11.64
C PHE A 335 -25.50 12.50 11.52
N ALA A 336 -25.47 11.51 12.42
CA ALA A 336 -26.34 10.34 12.44
C ALA A 336 -27.17 10.29 13.74
N PRO A 337 -28.28 11.04 13.84
CA PRO A 337 -29.19 10.95 14.98
C PRO A 337 -30.04 9.67 14.97
N PHE A 338 -29.96 8.87 13.91
CA PHE A 338 -30.63 7.59 13.77
C PHE A 338 -29.76 6.43 14.29
N PRO A 339 -30.36 5.31 14.70
CA PRO A 339 -29.63 4.07 14.99
C PRO A 339 -28.77 3.63 13.80
N PHE A 340 -27.50 3.32 14.06
CA PHE A 340 -26.53 2.92 13.05
C PHE A 340 -26.02 1.51 13.35
N ILE A 341 -26.19 0.60 12.39
CA ILE A 341 -25.82 -0.81 12.49
C ILE A 341 -24.62 -1.05 11.57
N PRO A 342 -23.41 -1.20 12.11
CA PRO A 342 -22.24 -1.54 11.30
C PRO A 342 -22.18 -3.04 11.00
N VAL A 343 -21.86 -3.37 9.75
CA VAL A 343 -21.22 -4.64 9.39
C VAL A 343 -19.72 -4.37 9.30
N ILE A 344 -18.93 -5.19 9.96
CA ILE A 344 -17.48 -5.00 10.02
C ILE A 344 -16.87 -5.40 8.67
N GLY A 345 -16.26 -4.42 8.00
CA GLY A 345 -15.54 -4.63 6.75
C GLY A 345 -14.20 -5.32 6.95
N ASN A 346 -13.57 -5.74 5.85
CA ASN A 346 -12.26 -6.39 5.94
C ASN A 346 -11.23 -5.42 6.53
N HIS A 347 -11.29 -4.11 6.26
CA HIS A 347 -10.32 -3.17 6.85
C HIS A 347 -10.53 -2.88 8.34
N ASP A 348 -11.75 -3.09 8.86
CA ASP A 348 -12.12 -2.76 10.24
C ASP A 348 -11.63 -3.79 11.26
N CYS A 349 -11.53 -5.06 10.84
CA CYS A 349 -10.83 -6.10 11.56
C CYS A 349 -9.32 -5.98 11.29
N ARG A 350 -8.68 -4.96 11.88
CA ARG A 350 -7.23 -4.66 11.75
C ARG A 350 -6.61 -5.30 10.50
N ARG A 351 -6.93 -4.71 9.35
CA ARG A 351 -6.30 -4.98 8.05
C ARG A 351 -6.61 -6.35 7.41
N GLY A 352 -7.89 -6.72 7.31
CA GLY A 352 -8.34 -7.69 6.32
C GLY A 352 -7.78 -9.08 6.57
N SER A 353 -8.14 -9.67 7.70
CA SER A 353 -7.75 -11.04 8.09
C SER A 353 -6.31 -11.20 8.58
N GLN A 354 -5.53 -10.12 8.75
CA GLN A 354 -4.17 -10.19 9.34
C GLN A 354 -4.12 -9.81 10.83
N ALA A 355 -5.28 -9.52 11.42
CA ALA A 355 -5.46 -9.04 12.79
C ALA A 355 -5.29 -10.10 13.89
N TYR A 356 -5.20 -11.38 13.54
CA TYR A 356 -5.17 -12.50 14.48
C TYR A 356 -3.87 -13.31 14.37
N HIS A 357 -2.74 -12.63 14.18
CA HIS A 357 -1.43 -13.24 14.34
C HIS A 357 -0.90 -13.11 15.77
#